data_AF-A0AA39VSH5-F1
#
_entry.id   AF-A0AA39VSH5-F1
#
_cell.length_a   1.000
_cell.length_b   1.000
_cell.length_c   1.000
_cell.angle_alpha   90.00
_cell.angle_beta   90.00
_cell.angle_gamma   90.00
#
_symmetry.space_group_name_H-M   'P 1'
#
loop_
_entity.id
_entity.type
_entity.pdbx_description
1 polymer ?
#
loop_
_entity_poly.entity_id
_entity_poly.type
_entity_poly.pdbx_seq_one_letter_code
_entity_poly.pdbx_strand_id
1 'polypeptide(L)'
;MATSSQRIFAPYRPVVAEAVGILKGIQLACETGLVPLDLVSDVVGVVGLVNDTKEHASDIGLVIDAIRRLMRSLPSCELRFAPRATNLVA
;
A
#
# COMPACT_ATOMS: atom_id res chain seq x y z
N MET A 1 -9.71 26.41 -9.08
CA MET A 1 -10.10 25.02 -8.80
C MET A 1 -9.62 24.69 -7.39
N ALA A 2 -10.53 24.59 -6.42
CA ALA A 2 -10.18 24.29 -5.04
C ALA A 2 -10.12 22.78 -4.86
N THR A 3 -8.95 22.22 -4.56
CA THR A 3 -8.84 20.82 -4.14
C THR A 3 -9.25 20.76 -2.68
N SER A 4 -10.39 20.15 -2.38
CA SER A 4 -10.78 19.87 -0.99
C SER A 4 -10.00 18.65 -0.49
N SER A 5 -8.72 18.82 -0.19
CA SER A 5 -7.94 17.84 0.56
C SER A 5 -8.35 17.92 2.03
N GLN A 6 -9.48 17.29 2.35
CA GLN A 6 -9.89 17.10 3.74
C GLN A 6 -8.82 16.26 4.42
N ARG A 7 -8.12 16.86 5.40
CA ARG A 7 -7.23 16.11 6.29
C ARG A 7 -8.10 15.18 7.11
N ILE A 8 -8.14 13.91 6.72
CA ILE A 8 -8.71 12.87 7.56
C ILE A 8 -7.85 12.84 8.82
N PHE A 9 -8.44 13.22 9.96
CA PHE A 9 -7.77 13.15 11.25
C PHE A 9 -7.74 11.69 11.68
N ALA A 10 -6.79 10.93 11.13
CA ALA A 10 -6.50 9.58 11.54
C ALA A 10 -5.55 9.63 12.76
N PRO A 11 -5.88 9.00 13.90
CA PRO A 11 -4.93 8.88 15.02
C PRO A 11 -3.74 7.98 14.70
N TYR A 12 -3.72 7.38 13.51
CA TYR A 12 -2.68 6.49 13.03
C TYR A 12 -1.57 7.30 12.34
N ARG A 13 -0.31 6.86 12.51
CA ARG A 13 0.83 7.44 11.78
C ARG A 13 0.53 7.36 10.27
N PRO A 14 0.85 8.39 9.46
CA PRO A 14 0.58 8.40 8.03
C PRO A 14 1.02 7.11 7.32
N VAL A 15 2.20 6.60 7.65
CA VAL A 15 2.74 5.34 7.11
C VAL A 15 1.82 4.13 7.35
N VAL A 16 1.12 4.07 8.48
CA VAL A 16 0.17 2.99 8.80
C VAL A 16 -1.08 3.12 7.93
N ALA A 17 -1.60 4.34 7.76
CA ALA A 17 -2.76 4.59 6.90
C ALA A 17 -2.47 4.19 5.45
N GLU A 18 -1.29 4.53 4.95
CA GLU A 18 -0.83 4.19 3.61
C GLU A 18 -0.69 2.67 3.42
N ALA A 19 -0.06 1.98 4.38
CA ALA A 19 0.04 0.51 4.34
C ALA A 19 -1.33 -0.16 4.36
N VAL A 20 -2.27 0.31 5.19
CA VAL A 20 -3.64 -0.21 5.22
C VAL A 20 -4.37 0.07 3.91
N GLY A 21 -4.14 1.24 3.29
CA GLY A 21 -4.67 1.59 1.97
C GLY A 21 -4.23 0.58 0.90
N ILE A 22 -2.94 0.26 0.84
CA ILE A 22 -2.40 -0.75 -0.08
C ILE A 22 -3.06 -2.12 0.19
N LEU A 23 -3.11 -2.56 1.44
CA LEU A 23 -3.73 -3.83 1.82
C LEU A 23 -5.18 -3.92 1.32
N LYS A 24 -5.97 -2.85 1.54
CA LYS A 24 -7.36 -2.79 1.12
C LYS A 24 -7.51 -2.73 -0.40
N GLY A 25 -6.63 -2.02 -1.10
CA GLY A 25 -6.60 -1.98 -2.56
C GLY A 25 -6.36 -3.37 -3.17
N ILE A 26 -5.40 -4.12 -2.62
CA ILE A 26 -5.14 -5.51 -3.04
C ILE A 26 -6.37 -6.39 -2.80
N GLN A 27 -6.97 -6.33 -1.61
CA GLN A 27 -8.17 -7.10 -1.28
C GLN A 27 -9.31 -6.82 -2.25
N LEU A 28 -9.58 -5.53 -2.54
CA LEU A 28 -10.61 -5.13 -3.48
C LEU A 28 -10.33 -5.65 -4.89
N ALA A 29 -9.09 -5.56 -5.37
CA ALA A 29 -8.71 -6.09 -6.68
C ALA A 29 -8.93 -7.61 -6.76
N CYS A 30 -8.60 -8.36 -5.70
CA CYS A 30 -8.87 -9.79 -5.62
C CYS A 30 -10.38 -10.09 -5.64
N GLU A 31 -11.15 -9.39 -4.81
CA GLU A 31 -12.62 -9.59 -4.69
C GLU A 31 -13.36 -9.26 -5.99
N THR A 32 -12.85 -8.30 -6.76
CA THR A 32 -13.42 -7.88 -8.05
C THR A 32 -12.86 -8.65 -9.26
N GLY A 33 -11.89 -9.55 -9.05
CA GLY A 33 -11.26 -10.30 -10.13
C GLY A 33 -10.31 -9.47 -11.02
N LEU A 34 -9.90 -8.28 -10.56
CA LEU A 34 -8.94 -7.39 -11.25
C LEU A 34 -7.49 -7.87 -11.04
N VAL A 35 -7.22 -9.11 -11.44
CA VAL A 35 -5.90 -9.74 -11.39
C VAL A 35 -5.45 -10.15 -12.80
N PRO A 36 -4.15 -10.04 -13.15
CA PRO A 36 -3.03 -9.59 -12.31
C PRO A 36 -3.04 -8.08 -12.04
N LEU A 37 -2.38 -7.64 -10.96
CA LEU A 37 -2.35 -6.25 -10.51
C LEU A 37 -0.92 -5.73 -10.36
N ASP A 38 -0.72 -4.47 -10.75
CA ASP A 38 0.53 -3.72 -10.58
C ASP A 38 0.29 -2.63 -9.52
N LEU A 39 1.05 -2.66 -8.42
CA LEU A 39 0.85 -1.74 -7.30
C LEU A 39 1.88 -0.61 -7.35
N VAL A 40 1.38 0.62 -7.26
CA VAL A 40 2.20 1.83 -7.26
C VAL A 40 1.87 2.67 -6.03
N SER A 41 2.89 3.07 -5.28
CA SER A 41 2.74 3.95 -4.11
C SER A 41 3.82 5.05 -4.12
N ASP A 42 3.46 6.26 -3.65
CA ASP A 42 4.36 7.39 -3.48
C ASP A 42 4.98 7.48 -2.07
N VAL A 43 4.80 6.43 -1.27
CA VAL A 43 5.30 6.38 0.11
C VAL A 43 6.51 5.46 0.16
N VAL A 44 7.70 6.03 -0.09
CA VAL A 44 9.00 5.31 -0.07
C VAL A 44 9.15 4.44 1.18
N GLY A 45 8.72 4.93 2.34
CA GLY A 45 8.82 4.19 3.59
C GLY A 45 8.03 2.88 3.59
N VAL A 46 6.81 2.87 3.03
CA VAL A 46 5.98 1.66 2.97
C VAL A 46 6.50 0.71 1.90
N VAL A 47 6.85 1.23 0.72
CA VAL A 47 7.46 0.41 -0.35
C VAL A 47 8.75 -0.25 0.13
N GLY A 48 9.62 0.51 0.80
CA GLY A 48 10.85 0.01 1.40
C GLY A 48 10.57 -1.07 2.45
N LEU A 49 9.58 -0.86 3.33
CA LEU A 49 9.20 -1.86 4.33
C LEU A 49 8.63 -3.13 3.70
N VAL A 50 7.80 -3.04 2.66
CA VAL A 50 7.27 -4.22 1.97
C VAL A 50 8.39 -5.02 1.28
N ASN A 51 9.35 -4.31 0.66
CA ASN A 51 10.46 -4.92 -0.07
C ASN A 51 11.63 -5.37 0.82
N ASP A 52 11.72 -4.88 2.06
CA ASP A 52 12.68 -5.40 3.04
C ASP A 52 12.33 -6.86 3.37
N THR A 53 13.31 -7.72 3.59
CA THR A 53 13.08 -9.11 4.01
C THR A 53 13.00 -9.26 5.53
N LYS A 54 13.30 -8.19 6.28
CA LYS A 54 13.27 -8.22 7.74
C LYS A 54 11.84 -8.27 8.29
N GLU A 55 11.70 -9.04 9.36
CA GLU A 55 10.50 -9.05 10.20
C GLU A 55 10.49 -7.83 11.12
N HIS A 56 9.34 -7.17 11.19
CA HIS A 56 9.14 -5.99 12.01
C HIS A 56 8.09 -6.32 13.07
N ALA A 57 8.46 -6.37 14.35
CA ALA A 57 7.54 -6.73 15.45
C ALA A 57 6.66 -5.54 15.93
N SER A 58 6.33 -4.62 15.03
CA SER A 58 5.51 -3.43 15.32
C SER A 58 4.15 -3.55 14.63
N ASP A 59 3.15 -2.76 15.06
CA ASP A 59 1.79 -2.79 14.47
C ASP A 59 1.80 -2.66 12.94
N ILE A 60 2.71 -1.84 12.40
CA ILE A 60 2.91 -1.72 10.96
C ILE A 60 3.43 -3.02 10.34
N GLY A 61 4.28 -3.77 11.04
CA GLY A 61 4.81 -5.05 10.58
C GLY A 61 3.75 -6.11 10.35
N LEU A 62 2.66 -6.12 11.14
CA LEU A 62 1.51 -7.00 10.88
C LEU A 62 0.82 -6.67 9.55
N VAL A 63 0.66 -5.37 9.26
CA VAL A 63 0.07 -4.91 8.00
C VAL A 63 0.99 -5.25 6.82
N ILE A 64 2.30 -5.02 6.97
CA ILE A 64 3.30 -5.34 5.96
C ILE A 64 3.36 -6.84 5.68
N ASP A 65 3.31 -7.69 6.71
CA ASP A 65 3.29 -9.15 6.53
C ASP A 65 2.03 -9.61 5.79
N ALA A 66 0.86 -9.04 6.11
CA ALA A 66 -0.38 -9.31 5.38
C ALA A 66 -0.30 -8.92 3.90
N ILE A 67 0.27 -7.75 3.58
CA ILE A 67 0.53 -7.32 2.20
C ILE A 67 1.44 -8.32 1.49
N ARG A 68 2.58 -8.69 2.09
CA ARG A 68 3.52 -9.65 1.50
C ARG A 68 2.87 -11.00 1.23
N ARG A 69 2.05 -11.52 2.15
CA ARG A 69 1.32 -12.78 1.96
C ARG A 69 0.37 -12.72 0.78
N LEU A 70 -0.40 -11.64 0.64
CA LEU A 70 -1.31 -11.46 -0.50
C LEU A 70 -0.54 -11.32 -1.81
N MET A 71 0.53 -10.52 -1.84
CA MET A 71 1.36 -10.37 -3.04
C MET A 71 1.94 -11.71 -3.51
N ARG A 72 2.40 -12.57 -2.59
CA ARG A 72 2.88 -13.93 -2.92
C ARG A 72 1.79 -14.86 -3.43
N SER A 73 0.54 -14.64 -3.05
CA SER A 73 -0.60 -15.44 -3.51
C SER A 73 -1.08 -15.05 -4.91
N LEU A 74 -0.61 -13.91 -5.43
CA LEU A 74 -1.02 -13.34 -6.71
C LEU A 74 0.03 -13.59 -7.78
N PRO A 75 -0.36 -13.97 -9.01
CA PRO A 75 0.58 -14.09 -10.11
C PRO A 75 1.13 -12.71 -10.49
N SER A 76 2.45 -12.56 -10.44
CA SER A 76 3.19 -11.37 -10.92
C SER A 76 2.81 -10.05 -10.24
N CYS A 77 2.52 -10.07 -8.93
CA CYS A 77 2.24 -8.87 -8.15
C CYS A 77 3.53 -8.22 -7.63
N GLU A 78 3.84 -7.01 -8.10
CA GLU A 78 4.96 -6.20 -7.64
C GLU A 78 4.47 -4.86 -7.06
N LEU A 79 5.17 -4.36 -6.03
CA LEU A 79 4.92 -3.03 -5.45
C LEU A 79 6.10 -2.13 -5.80
N ARG A 80 5.83 -1.07 -6.55
CA ARG A 80 6.82 -0.11 -7.03
C ARG A 80 6.59 1.27 -6.44
N PHE A 81 7.69 1.97 -6.20
CA PHE A 81 7.63 3.38 -5.82
C PHE A 81 7.43 4.24 -7.07
N ALA A 82 6.51 5.19 -7.02
CA ALA A 82 6.42 6.26 -8.01
C ALA A 82 6.26 7.63 -7.33
N PRO A 83 6.92 8.69 -7.81
CA PRO A 83 6.75 10.03 -7.24
C PRO A 83 5.28 10.47 -7.22
N ARG A 84 4.89 11.26 -6.21
CA ARG A 84 3.53 11.80 -6.09
C ARG A 84 3.03 12.57 -7.33
N ALA A 85 3.96 13.17 -8.08
CA ALA A 85 3.68 13.83 -9.36
C ALA A 85 3.13 12.88 -10.44
N THR A 86 3.41 11.57 -10.31
CA THR A 86 2.93 10.51 -11.21
C THR A 86 1.76 9.71 -10.64
N ASN A 87 1.45 9.85 -9.34
CA ASN A 87 0.36 9.16 -8.66
C ASN A 87 -0.85 10.09 -8.43
N LEU A 88 -1.37 10.69 -9.51
CA LEU A 88 -2.41 11.74 -9.43
C LEU A 88 -3.83 11.22 -9.19
N VAL A 89 -4.04 9.89 -9.24
CA VAL A 89 -5.37 9.26 -9.26
C VAL A 89 -5.62 8.37 -8.02
N ALA A 90 -4.62 8.19 -7.16
CA ALA A 90 -4.73 7.38 -5.94
C ALA A 90 -5.43 8.11 -4.79
#